data_AF-A0A1I3T0B2-F1
#
_entry.id   AF-A0A1I3T0B2-F1
#
_cell.length_a   1.000
_cell.length_b   1.000
_cell.length_c   1.000
_cell.angle_alpha   90.00
_cell.angle_beta   90.00
_cell.angle_gamma   90.00
#
_symmetry.space_group_name_H-M   'P 1'
#
loop_
_entity.id
_entity.type
_entity.pdbx_description
1 polymer ?
#
loop_
_entity_poly.entity_id
_entity_poly.type
_entity_poly.pdbx_seq_one_letter_code
_entity_poly.pdbx_strand_id
1 'polypeptide(L)'
;MAPVPGDDPGAADALRASRLRALAARIETVVDPALTAARTELWECANADDVRERLTAHQGAARAAARHLLQEASSADNDARRKREAAAVTGAY
;
A
#
# COMPACT_ATOMS: atom_id res chain seq x y z
N MET A 1 12.94 -34.22 -19.83
CA MET A 1 13.42 -32.86 -20.12
C MET A 1 13.19 -32.06 -18.85
N ALA A 2 14.24 -31.65 -18.14
CA ALA A 2 14.10 -30.95 -16.86
C ALA A 2 13.50 -29.54 -17.07
N PRO A 3 12.66 -29.04 -16.16
CA PRO A 3 12.09 -27.70 -16.29
C PRO A 3 13.21 -26.65 -16.27
N VAL A 4 13.17 -25.73 -17.24
CA VAL A 4 14.09 -24.60 -17.33
C VAL A 4 13.75 -23.64 -16.17
N PRO A 5 14.69 -23.35 -15.25
CA PRO A 5 14.47 -22.36 -14.20
C PRO A 5 14.55 -20.98 -14.87
N GLY A 6 13.44 -20.24 -14.93
CA GLY A 6 13.41 -18.97 -15.65
C GLY A 6 12.44 -17.95 -15.07
N ASP A 7 11.16 -18.27 -14.99
CA ASP A 7 10.15 -17.33 -14.51
C ASP A 7 9.39 -17.92 -13.32
N ASP A 8 9.60 -17.36 -12.13
CA ASP A 8 8.68 -17.58 -11.00
C ASP A 8 7.29 -17.10 -11.45
N PRO A 9 6.30 -18.00 -11.60
CA PRO A 9 4.99 -17.67 -12.17
C PRO A 9 4.20 -16.70 -11.28
N GLY A 10 4.59 -16.55 -10.01
CA GLY A 10 4.03 -15.58 -9.09
C GLY A 10 4.84 -14.27 -8.96
N ALA A 11 5.98 -14.14 -9.65
CA ALA A 11 6.89 -13.01 -9.44
C ALA A 11 6.27 -11.65 -9.74
N ALA A 12 5.47 -11.56 -10.81
CA ALA A 12 4.79 -10.32 -11.20
C ALA A 12 3.80 -9.86 -10.12
N ASP A 13 3.01 -10.77 -9.55
CA ASP A 13 2.04 -10.43 -8.51
C ASP A 13 2.72 -10.15 -7.17
N ALA A 14 3.79 -10.87 -6.83
CA ALA A 14 4.59 -10.59 -5.64
C ALA A 14 5.24 -9.18 -5.72
N LEU A 15 5.75 -8.81 -6.91
CA LEU A 15 6.26 -7.46 -7.15
C LEU A 15 5.15 -6.40 -7.04
N ARG A 16 3.96 -6.68 -7.59
CA ARG A 16 2.80 -5.80 -7.45
C ARG A 16 2.42 -5.62 -5.97
N ALA A 17 2.34 -6.70 -5.19
CA ALA A 17 2.03 -6.65 -3.77
C ALA A 17 3.06 -5.80 -3.00
N SER A 18 4.35 -5.98 -3.29
CA SER A 18 5.43 -5.17 -2.71
C SER A 18 5.27 -3.67 -3.02
N ARG A 19 4.98 -3.32 -4.29
CA ARG A 19 4.76 -1.92 -4.71
C ARG A 19 3.52 -1.31 -4.04
N LEU A 20 2.43 -2.07 -3.92
CA LEU A 20 1.21 -1.62 -3.24
C LEU A 20 1.46 -1.35 -1.75
N ARG A 21 2.22 -2.21 -1.07
CA ARG A 21 2.64 -1.97 0.33
C ARG A 21 3.49 -0.71 0.48
N ALA A 22 4.47 -0.53 -0.41
CA ALA A 22 5.32 0.65 -0.40
C ALA A 22 4.52 1.93 -0.65
N LEU A 23 3.54 1.88 -1.56
CA LEU A 23 2.63 3.00 -1.81
C LEU A 23 1.72 3.27 -0.60
N ALA A 24 1.16 2.24 0.02
CA ALA A 24 0.32 2.36 1.21
C ALA A 24 1.07 3.07 2.35
N ALA A 25 2.31 2.66 2.63
CA ALA A 25 3.15 3.26 3.68
C ALA A 25 3.44 4.75 3.42
N ARG A 26 3.63 5.13 2.16
CA ARG A 26 3.84 6.54 1.77
C ARG A 26 2.57 7.38 1.91
N ILE A 27 1.43 6.82 1.52
CA ILE A 27 0.14 7.54 1.58
C ILE A 27 -0.33 7.67 3.02
N GLU A 28 -0.15 6.65 3.86
CA GLU A 28 -0.62 6.64 5.25
C GLU A 28 -0.15 7.85 6.07
N THR A 29 1.07 8.33 5.79
CA THR A 29 1.73 9.39 6.54
C THR A 29 1.87 10.71 5.76
N VAL A 30 1.32 10.80 4.54
CA VAL A 30 1.54 11.95 3.64
C VAL A 30 1.05 13.29 4.22
N VAL A 31 0.05 13.24 5.10
CA VAL A 31 -0.58 14.43 5.71
C VAL A 31 0.08 14.80 7.05
N ASP A 32 0.85 13.90 7.65
CA ASP A 32 1.35 14.08 9.02
C ASP A 32 2.24 15.32 9.21
N PRO A 33 3.15 15.68 8.28
CA PRO A 33 3.94 16.91 8.42
C PRO A 33 3.08 18.17 8.42
N ALA A 34 2.09 18.24 7.53
CA ALA A 34 1.17 19.37 7.45
C ALA A 34 0.30 19.48 8.70
N LEU A 35 -0.21 18.35 9.19
CA LEU A 35 -1.00 18.27 10.42
C LEU A 35 -0.17 18.67 11.64
N THR A 36 1.12 18.31 11.66
CA THR A 36 2.07 18.66 12.72
C THR A 36 2.30 20.16 12.74
N ALA A 37 2.59 20.78 11.59
CA ALA A 37 2.78 22.22 11.48
C ALA A 37 1.52 23.01 11.89
N ALA A 38 0.33 22.57 11.43
CA ALA A 38 -0.94 23.22 11.73
C ALA A 38 -1.35 23.15 13.21
N ARG A 39 -0.79 22.21 13.98
CA ARG A 39 -1.03 22.06 15.43
C ARG A 39 -0.06 22.87 16.30
N THR A 40 0.94 23.50 15.71
CA THR A 40 1.86 24.37 16.45
C THR A 40 1.21 25.72 16.76
N GLU A 41 1.63 26.34 17.85
CA GLU A 41 1.25 27.71 18.22
C GLU A 41 1.69 28.76 17.18
N LEU A 42 2.58 28.38 16.25
CA LEU A 42 3.01 29.23 15.14
C LEU A 42 1.89 29.41 14.09
N TRP A 43 0.86 28.56 14.10
CA TRP A 43 -0.29 28.60 13.20
C TRP A 43 -1.57 28.99 13.98
N GLU A 44 -1.52 30.08 14.73
CA GLU A 44 -2.70 30.68 15.37
C GLU A 44 -3.17 31.87 14.54
N CYS A 45 -3.93 31.58 13.49
CA CYS A 45 -4.54 32.56 12.59
C CYS A 45 -6.05 32.35 12.51
N ALA A 46 -6.77 33.30 11.90
CA ALA A 46 -8.23 33.31 11.88
C ALA A 46 -8.89 32.04 11.29
N ASN A 47 -8.17 31.30 10.44
CA ASN A 47 -8.65 30.06 9.81
C ASN A 47 -7.94 28.80 10.32
N ALA A 48 -7.26 28.85 11.47
CA ALA A 48 -6.49 27.73 11.98
C ALA A 48 -7.33 26.46 12.17
N ASP A 49 -8.53 26.60 12.76
CA ASP A 49 -9.42 25.48 13.03
C ASP A 49 -9.96 24.84 11.73
N ASP A 50 -10.38 25.65 10.76
CA ASP A 50 -10.82 25.17 9.44
C ASP A 50 -9.72 24.36 8.73
N VAL A 51 -8.48 24.84 8.80
CA VAL A 51 -7.32 24.15 8.19
C VAL A 51 -7.05 22.83 8.92
N ARG A 52 -7.07 22.81 10.25
CA ARG A 52 -6.87 21.60 11.06
C ARG A 52 -7.95 20.55 10.78
N GLU A 53 -9.20 20.98 10.64
CA GLU A 53 -10.33 20.10 10.31
C GLU A 53 -10.12 19.45 8.94
N ARG A 54 -9.82 20.26 7.91
CA ARG A 54 -9.58 19.75 6.54
C ARG A 54 -8.40 18.79 6.48
N LEU A 55 -7.28 19.12 7.15
CA LEU A 55 -6.12 18.23 7.21
C LEU A 55 -6.46 16.92 7.94
N THR A 56 -7.26 16.97 9.00
CA THR A 56 -7.73 15.76 9.71
C THR A 56 -8.60 14.88 8.80
N ALA A 57 -9.51 15.49 8.03
CA ALA A 57 -10.33 14.77 7.05
C ALA A 57 -9.45 14.12 5.96
N HIS A 58 -8.46 14.84 5.43
CA HIS A 58 -7.51 14.30 4.46
C HIS A 58 -6.66 13.16 5.05
N GLN A 59 -6.22 13.26 6.30
CA GLN A 59 -5.52 12.16 6.98
C GLN A 59 -6.41 10.91 7.08
N GLY A 60 -7.69 11.09 7.40
CA GLY A 60 -8.67 9.99 7.41
C GLY A 60 -8.80 9.31 6.04
N ALA A 61 -8.94 10.11 4.98
CA ALA A 61 -9.02 9.61 3.60
C ALA A 61 -7.73 8.91 3.16
N ALA A 62 -6.57 9.47 3.49
CA ALA A 62 -5.26 8.86 3.19
C ALA A 62 -5.09 7.49 3.87
N ARG A 63 -5.46 7.39 5.16
CA ARG A 63 -5.46 6.11 5.89
C ARG A 63 -6.44 5.09 5.29
N ALA A 64 -7.61 5.53 4.83
CA ALA A 64 -8.56 4.66 4.15
C ALA A 64 -7.99 4.13 2.82
N ALA A 65 -7.40 5.00 2.01
CA ALA A 65 -6.73 4.61 0.77
C ALA A 65 -5.58 3.63 1.02
N ALA A 66 -4.74 3.88 2.03
CA ALA A 66 -3.67 2.97 2.44
C ALA A 66 -4.21 1.57 2.81
N ARG A 67 -5.32 1.50 3.55
CA ARG A 67 -5.96 0.20 3.87
C ARG A 67 -6.44 -0.54 2.62
N HIS A 68 -7.03 0.14 1.64
CA HIS A 68 -7.45 -0.49 0.39
C HIS A 68 -6.24 -1.02 -0.40
N LEU A 69 -5.14 -0.26 -0.46
CA LEU A 69 -3.90 -0.71 -1.10
C LEU A 69 -3.31 -1.95 -0.40
N LEU A 70 -3.38 -2.03 0.92
CA LEU A 70 -2.95 -3.21 1.68
C LEU A 70 -3.83 -4.43 1.41
N GLN A 71 -5.13 -4.25 1.24
CA GLN A 71 -6.05 -5.33 0.84
C GLN A 71 -5.72 -5.84 -0.57
N GLU A 72 -5.50 -4.93 -1.53
CA GLU A 72 -5.07 -5.31 -2.88
C GLU A 72 -3.71 -6.02 -2.87
N ALA A 73 -2.76 -5.58 -2.04
CA ALA A 73 -1.46 -6.22 -1.88
C ALA A 73 -1.62 -7.66 -1.36
N SER A 74 -2.51 -7.87 -0.38
CA SER A 74 -2.81 -9.20 0.14
C SER A 74 -3.44 -10.10 -0.93
N SER A 75 -4.33 -9.57 -1.77
CA SER A 75 -4.89 -10.31 -2.90
C SER A 75 -3.80 -10.73 -3.89
N ALA A 76 -2.92 -9.79 -4.28
CA ALA A 76 -1.82 -10.08 -5.21
C ALA A 76 -0.85 -11.13 -4.67
N ASP A 77 -0.53 -11.10 -3.37
CA ASP A 77 0.30 -12.15 -2.75
C ASP A 77 -0.38 -13.53 -2.76
N ASN A 78 -1.70 -13.57 -2.51
CA ASN A 78 -2.46 -14.81 -2.62
C ASN A 78 -2.45 -15.35 -4.05
N ASP A 79 -2.55 -14.48 -5.05
CA ASP A 79 -2.47 -14.86 -6.47
C ASP A 79 -1.08 -15.37 -6.82
N ALA A 80 -0.02 -14.69 -6.36
CA ALA A 80 1.36 -15.14 -6.51
C ALA A 80 1.55 -16.55 -5.94
N ARG A 81 1.01 -16.81 -4.73
CA ARG A 81 1.07 -18.12 -4.07
C ARG A 81 0.35 -19.19 -4.90
N ARG A 82 -0.90 -18.92 -5.34
CA ARG A 82 -1.67 -19.87 -6.15
C ARG A 82 -0.96 -20.23 -7.47
N LYS A 83 -0.33 -19.25 -8.13
CA LYS A 83 0.42 -19.50 -9.37
C LYS A 83 1.63 -20.40 -9.14
N ARG A 84 2.36 -20.21 -8.04
CA ARG A 84 3.47 -21.09 -7.65
C ARG A 84 3.00 -22.50 -7.31
N GLU A 85 1.91 -22.62 -6.54
CA GLU A 85 1.29 -23.91 -6.21
C GLU A 85 0.86 -24.66 -7.49
N ALA A 86 0.18 -23.98 -8.42
CA ALA A 86 -0.25 -24.57 -9.68
C ALA A 86 0.91 -25.03 -10.58
N ALA A 87 1.99 -24.25 -10.64
CA ALA A 87 3.19 -24.62 -11.38
C ALA A 87 3.92 -25.82 -10.76
N ALA A 88 3.94 -25.90 -9.42
CA ALA A 88 4.51 -27.05 -8.72
C ALA A 88 3.74 -28.35 -8.99
N VAL A 89 2.40 -28.28 -9.07
CA VAL A 89 1.55 -29.43 -9.42
C VAL A 89 1.77 -29.85 -10.88
N THR A 90 1.90 -28.89 -11.80
CA THR A 90 2.07 -29.16 -13.24
C THR A 90 3.46 -29.69 -13.57
N GLY A 91 4.50 -29.24 -12.86
CA GLY A 91 5.88 -29.73 -13.04
C GLY A 91 6.16 -31.09 -12.38
N ALA A 92 5.21 -31.64 -11.63
CA ALA A 92 5.34 -32.93 -10.94
C ALA A 92 4.85 -34.14 -11.78
N TYR A 93 4.27 -33.91 -12.96
CA TYR A 93 3.78 -34.94 -13.90
C TYR A 93 4.59 -34.97 -15.20
#